data_AF-A0A015JX91-F1
#
_entry.id   AF-A0A015JX91-F1
#
_cell.length_a   1.000
_cell.length_b   1.000
_cell.length_c   1.000
_cell.angle_alpha   90.00
_cell.angle_beta   90.00
_cell.angle_gamma   90.00
#
_symmetry.space_group_name_H-M   'P 1'
#
loop_
_entity.id
_entity.type
_entity.pdbx_description
1 polymer ?
#
loop_
_entity_poly.entity_id
_entity_poly.type
_entity_poly.pdbx_seq_one_letter_code
_entity_poly.pdbx_strand_id
1 'polypeptide(L)'
;MSDKQLLNTDIIYSFNINNSLNEFSQIIQNFNKINIKEIKPTIKNSIFDGDLSIIIDEMVNFIFKELNEGIYKEIINKNFINFMNDHEIIPKEIYNYILNDQNNSNSIYLLGYFNYYGIEVNINQQRAFELYQKSMKLKNHVAQLELAEMYIYGIGVNKNHDKAFELTKELADIGIPNAINKIGYCYENGIGTNINKKKTFEFYKEAADLGNSNGINNLAYCHYNGIGTIVDKQKGFELYKKAANLKNDLAQYNLAFMYETGNGIEENIEQAVYWYKKSAEQGYLNAQNKLKMLPKL
;
A
#
# COMPACT_ATOMS: atom_id res chain seq x y z
N MET A 1 6.01 14.07 33.85
CA MET A 1 5.45 14.59 32.58
C MET A 1 5.42 13.42 31.62
N SER A 2 4.23 12.99 31.24
CA SER A 2 4.02 11.79 30.40
C SER A 2 4.35 12.11 28.95
N ASP A 3 5.31 11.38 28.36
CA ASP A 3 5.67 11.41 26.95
C ASP A 3 4.52 10.91 26.07
N LYS A 4 3.56 11.80 25.83
CA LYS A 4 2.39 11.61 24.98
C LYS A 4 2.58 12.22 23.60
N GLN A 5 3.82 12.37 23.15
CA GLN A 5 4.14 12.98 21.86
C GLN A 5 4.71 11.96 20.87
N LEU A 6 3.91 11.76 19.82
CA LEU A 6 4.17 11.08 18.54
C LEU A 6 4.17 9.55 18.52
N LEU A 7 2.97 8.98 18.40
CA LEU A 7 2.68 7.94 17.39
C LEU A 7 1.19 8.00 17.02
N ASN A 8 0.69 9.20 16.68
CA ASN A 8 -0.68 9.37 16.20
C ASN A 8 -0.67 9.50 14.68
N THR A 9 -1.50 8.67 14.05
CA THR A 9 -1.57 8.31 12.63
C THR A 9 -2.24 9.36 11.74
N ASP A 10 -1.75 10.59 11.70
CA ASP A 10 -2.17 11.57 10.71
C ASP A 10 -0.97 12.00 9.86
N ILE A 11 -0.71 11.25 8.78
CA ILE A 11 0.09 11.79 7.69
C ILE A 11 -0.83 12.14 6.53
N ILE A 12 -1.27 13.40 6.52
CA ILE A 12 -1.69 14.06 5.28
C ILE A 12 -0.40 14.41 4.53
N TYR A 13 0.01 13.56 3.58
CA TYR A 13 1.01 13.97 2.60
C TYR A 13 0.33 14.83 1.53
N SER A 14 0.45 16.15 1.64
CA SER A 14 0.38 17.00 0.45
C SER A 14 1.73 16.91 -0.26
N PHE A 15 1.85 15.99 -1.23
CA PHE A 15 3.04 15.95 -2.08
C PHE A 15 2.94 17.07 -3.12
N ASN A 16 3.97 17.91 -3.18
CA ASN A 16 4.06 19.00 -4.14
C ASN A 16 4.52 18.42 -5.49
N ILE A 17 3.56 18.20 -6.40
CA ILE A 17 3.70 17.53 -7.71
C ILE A 17 4.60 18.31 -8.71
N ASN A 18 5.08 19.50 -8.35
CA ASN A 18 5.65 20.44 -9.31
C ASN A 18 7.09 20.13 -9.77
N ASN A 19 7.87 19.31 -9.07
CA ASN A 19 9.28 19.07 -9.45
C ASN A 19 9.51 17.83 -10.34
N SER A 20 8.62 16.84 -10.37
CA SER A 20 8.73 15.73 -11.32
C SER A 20 8.10 16.04 -12.69
N LEU A 21 7.11 16.95 -12.75
CA LEU A 21 6.46 17.35 -13.99
C LEU A 21 7.40 18.10 -14.95
N ASN A 22 8.41 18.82 -14.44
CA ASN A 22 9.32 19.61 -15.28
C ASN A 22 10.31 18.75 -16.09
N GLU A 23 10.72 17.59 -15.58
CA GLU A 23 11.57 16.66 -16.33
C GLU A 23 10.76 15.88 -17.40
N PHE A 24 9.50 15.54 -17.12
CA PHE A 24 8.61 14.90 -18.11
C PHE A 24 8.08 15.88 -19.18
N SER A 25 7.92 17.17 -18.86
CA SER A 25 7.39 18.16 -19.81
C SER A 25 8.33 18.43 -20.99
N GLN A 26 9.65 18.28 -20.84
CA GLN A 26 10.60 18.53 -21.93
C GLN A 26 10.66 17.38 -22.94
N ILE A 27 10.33 16.15 -22.53
CA ILE A 27 10.27 14.98 -23.42
C ILE A 27 9.05 15.05 -24.34
N ILE A 28 7.94 15.64 -23.87
CA ILE A 28 6.67 15.72 -24.62
C ILE A 28 6.70 16.77 -25.75
N GLN A 29 7.54 17.81 -25.67
CA GLN A 29 7.54 18.89 -26.68
C GLN A 29 8.12 18.49 -28.05
N ASN A 30 8.75 17.31 -28.18
CA ASN A 30 9.33 16.86 -29.46
C ASN A 30 8.43 15.91 -30.29
N PHE A 31 7.22 15.55 -29.83
CA PHE A 31 6.34 14.64 -30.56
C PHE A 31 5.33 15.29 -31.52
N ASN A 32 5.18 16.62 -31.49
CA ASN A 32 4.18 17.33 -32.33
C ASN A 32 4.64 17.62 -33.78
N LYS A 33 5.40 16.71 -34.40
CA LYS A 33 5.76 16.79 -35.83
C LYS A 33 5.76 15.43 -36.56
N ILE A 34 4.96 14.46 -36.14
CA ILE A 34 4.75 13.25 -36.94
C ILE A 34 3.46 13.39 -37.75
N ASN A 35 3.65 13.48 -39.07
CA ASN A 35 2.63 13.61 -40.09
C ASN A 35 1.89 12.27 -40.26
N ILE A 36 0.60 12.22 -39.91
CA ILE A 36 -0.21 10.99 -39.98
C ILE A 36 -0.60 10.73 -41.45
N LYS A 37 0.28 10.05 -42.19
CA LYS A 37 -0.08 9.35 -43.42
C LYS A 37 0.36 7.90 -43.30
N GLU A 38 -0.65 7.03 -43.24
CA GLU A 38 -0.58 5.57 -43.41
C GLU A 38 0.51 4.84 -42.64
N ILE A 39 0.30 4.63 -41.34
CA ILE A 39 0.95 3.53 -40.63
C ILE A 39 0.04 2.31 -40.81
N LYS A 40 0.40 1.44 -41.77
CA LYS A 40 -0.09 0.05 -41.80
C LYS A 40 0.22 -0.60 -40.44
N PRO A 41 -0.66 -1.45 -39.89
CA PRO A 41 -0.39 -2.13 -38.65
C PRO A 41 0.84 -3.02 -38.87
N THR A 42 1.97 -2.60 -38.30
CA THR A 42 3.16 -3.43 -38.27
C THR A 42 2.94 -4.35 -37.08
N ILE A 43 2.17 -5.41 -37.31
CA ILE A 43 2.09 -6.55 -36.39
C ILE A 43 3.48 -7.15 -36.39
N LYS A 44 4.29 -6.74 -35.41
CA LYS A 44 5.52 -7.43 -35.07
C LYS A 44 5.14 -8.38 -33.95
N ASN A 45 4.92 -9.64 -34.34
CA ASN A 45 4.84 -10.77 -33.43
C ASN A 45 6.04 -10.76 -32.48
N SER A 46 5.78 -10.54 -31.19
CA SER A 46 6.50 -11.19 -30.09
C SER A 46 5.73 -10.97 -28.78
N ILE A 47 5.21 -12.09 -28.22
CA ILE A 47 4.73 -12.36 -26.84
C ILE A 47 3.23 -12.68 -26.64
N PHE A 48 2.30 -12.26 -27.51
CA PHE A 48 0.88 -12.62 -27.34
C PHE A 48 0.41 -13.80 -28.21
N ASP A 49 0.85 -15.00 -27.86
CA ASP A 49 0.05 -16.22 -28.10
C ASP A 49 -0.83 -16.56 -26.86
N GLY A 50 -0.74 -15.77 -25.78
CA GLY A 50 -1.57 -15.88 -24.58
C GLY A 50 -2.81 -14.98 -24.63
N ASP A 51 -3.91 -15.47 -24.06
CA ASP A 51 -5.14 -14.69 -23.89
C ASP A 51 -4.85 -13.50 -22.95
N LEU A 52 -5.03 -12.26 -23.44
CA LEU A 52 -4.84 -11.02 -22.66
C LEU A 52 -5.55 -11.07 -21.30
N SER A 53 -6.68 -11.78 -21.21
CA SER A 53 -7.39 -11.98 -19.94
C SER A 53 -6.54 -12.69 -18.87
N ILE A 54 -5.67 -13.63 -19.26
CA ILE A 54 -4.76 -14.33 -18.33
C ILE A 54 -3.74 -13.34 -17.76
N ILE A 55 -3.19 -12.45 -18.59
CA ILE A 55 -2.24 -11.43 -18.12
C ILE A 55 -2.93 -10.46 -17.16
N ILE A 56 -4.17 -10.06 -17.45
CA ILE A 56 -4.95 -9.22 -16.53
C ILE A 56 -5.13 -9.92 -15.17
N ASP A 57 -5.43 -11.22 -15.16
CA ASP A 57 -5.57 -11.98 -13.92
C ASP A 57 -4.23 -12.05 -13.16
N GLU A 58 -3.11 -12.28 -13.84
CA GLU A 58 -1.77 -12.27 -13.23
C GLU A 58 -1.42 -10.90 -12.63
N MET A 59 -1.71 -9.82 -13.34
CA MET A 59 -1.51 -8.44 -12.87
C MET A 59 -2.30 -8.15 -11.59
N VAL A 60 -3.58 -8.54 -11.53
CA VAL A 60 -4.41 -8.33 -10.35
C VAL A 60 -4.01 -9.25 -9.20
N ASN A 61 -3.64 -10.50 -9.49
CA ASN A 61 -3.13 -11.44 -8.49
C ASN A 61 -1.81 -10.96 -7.87
N PHE A 62 -0.94 -10.35 -8.67
CA PHE A 62 0.29 -9.72 -8.20
C PHE A 62 -0.01 -8.63 -7.17
N ILE A 63 -0.90 -7.67 -7.51
CA ILE A 63 -1.30 -6.59 -6.60
C ILE A 63 -1.93 -7.15 -5.32
N PHE A 64 -2.85 -8.11 -5.46
CA PHE A 64 -3.55 -8.70 -4.32
C PHE A 64 -2.60 -9.43 -3.36
N LYS A 65 -1.61 -10.15 -3.92
CA LYS A 65 -0.57 -10.80 -3.13
C LYS A 65 0.23 -9.79 -2.31
N GLU A 66 0.72 -8.73 -2.94
CA GLU A 66 1.51 -7.70 -2.24
C GLU A 66 0.71 -6.97 -1.15
N LEU A 67 -0.57 -6.68 -1.40
CA LEU A 67 -1.47 -6.13 -0.38
C LEU A 67 -1.58 -7.06 0.82
N ASN A 68 -1.73 -8.37 0.60
CA ASN A 68 -1.84 -9.37 1.66
C ASN A 68 -0.52 -9.64 2.40
N GLU A 69 0.63 -9.44 1.76
CA GLU A 69 1.94 -9.40 2.41
C GLU A 69 2.12 -8.13 3.28
N GLY A 70 1.22 -7.15 3.15
CA GLY A 70 1.25 -5.90 3.91
C GLY A 70 2.20 -4.87 3.34
N ILE A 71 2.47 -4.92 2.03
CA ILE A 71 3.28 -3.93 1.34
C ILE A 71 2.47 -2.63 1.17
N TYR A 72 3.14 -1.49 1.35
CA TYR A 72 2.51 -0.17 1.21
C TYR A 72 2.25 0.16 -0.26
N LYS A 73 1.11 0.78 -0.57
CA LYS A 73 0.56 0.87 -1.94
C LYS A 73 1.46 1.61 -2.94
N GLU A 74 2.23 2.60 -2.50
CA GLU A 74 3.19 3.33 -3.33
C GLU A 74 4.34 2.41 -3.77
N ILE A 75 4.75 1.48 -2.89
CA ILE A 75 5.72 0.44 -3.21
C ILE A 75 5.09 -0.58 -4.15
N ILE A 76 3.84 -1.00 -3.90
CA ILE A 76 3.10 -1.89 -4.80
C ILE A 76 3.04 -1.31 -6.20
N ASN A 77 2.72 -0.02 -6.34
CA ASN A 77 2.68 0.62 -7.65
C ASN A 77 4.05 0.60 -8.34
N LYS A 78 5.14 0.87 -7.61
CA LYS A 78 6.49 0.74 -8.17
C LYS A 78 6.78 -0.69 -8.63
N ASN A 79 6.45 -1.69 -7.79
CA ASN A 79 6.67 -3.09 -8.12
C ASN A 79 5.79 -3.55 -9.28
N PHE A 80 4.59 -3.01 -9.41
CA PHE A 80 3.67 -3.27 -10.51
C PHE A 80 4.20 -2.73 -11.85
N ILE A 81 4.80 -1.54 -11.86
CA ILE A 81 5.50 -1.05 -13.06
C ILE A 81 6.69 -1.95 -13.42
N ASN A 82 7.47 -2.40 -12.43
CA ASN A 82 8.57 -3.35 -12.67
C ASN A 82 8.05 -4.68 -13.20
N PHE A 83 6.96 -5.21 -12.63
CA PHE A 83 6.30 -6.43 -13.10
C PHE A 83 5.94 -6.32 -14.59
N MET A 84 5.35 -5.20 -15.02
CA MET A 84 5.05 -4.98 -16.44
C MET A 84 6.32 -4.96 -17.31
N ASN A 85 7.36 -4.26 -16.86
CA ASN A 85 8.63 -4.18 -17.60
C ASN A 85 9.31 -5.56 -17.73
N ASP A 86 9.34 -6.34 -16.65
CA ASP A 86 9.98 -7.66 -16.61
C ASP A 86 9.27 -8.68 -17.51
N HIS A 87 7.97 -8.48 -17.78
CA HIS A 87 7.16 -9.31 -18.67
C HIS A 87 6.95 -8.68 -20.06
N GLU A 88 7.65 -7.59 -20.37
CA GLU A 88 7.51 -6.84 -21.63
C GLU A 88 6.06 -6.41 -21.94
N ILE A 89 5.26 -6.18 -20.90
CA ILE A 89 3.86 -5.75 -21.02
C ILE A 89 3.83 -4.28 -21.44
N ILE A 90 3.16 -4.00 -22.55
CA ILE A 90 2.96 -2.64 -23.05
C ILE A 90 1.71 -2.04 -22.39
N PRO A 91 1.82 -1.03 -21.50
CA PRO A 91 0.68 -0.52 -20.73
C PRO A 91 -0.47 -0.01 -21.61
N LYS A 92 -0.15 0.54 -22.79
CA LYS A 92 -1.15 1.01 -23.75
C LYS A 92 -2.04 -0.11 -24.31
N GLU A 93 -1.47 -1.28 -24.55
CA GLU A 93 -2.22 -2.44 -25.08
C GLU A 93 -3.19 -2.96 -24.02
N ILE A 94 -2.70 -3.12 -22.78
CA ILE A 94 -3.52 -3.45 -21.61
C ILE A 94 -4.65 -2.44 -21.44
N TYR A 95 -4.34 -1.14 -21.46
CA TYR A 95 -5.33 -0.08 -21.31
C TYR A 95 -6.43 -0.15 -22.37
N ASN A 96 -6.05 -0.33 -23.65
CA ASN A 96 -7.02 -0.46 -24.74
C ASN A 96 -7.90 -1.71 -24.59
N TYR A 97 -7.35 -2.81 -24.08
CA TYR A 97 -8.10 -4.04 -23.83
C TYR A 97 -9.13 -3.85 -22.71
N ILE A 98 -8.70 -3.41 -21.53
CA ILE A 98 -9.57 -3.26 -20.35
C ILE A 98 -10.62 -2.15 -20.51
N LEU A 99 -10.39 -1.18 -21.40
CA LEU A 99 -11.39 -0.16 -21.74
C LEU A 99 -12.63 -0.79 -22.41
N ASN A 100 -12.43 -1.86 -23.18
CA ASN A 100 -13.49 -2.56 -23.90
C ASN A 100 -14.08 -3.74 -23.10
N ASP A 101 -13.27 -4.44 -22.32
CA ASP A 101 -13.73 -5.55 -21.47
C ASP A 101 -14.30 -5.05 -20.13
N GLN A 102 -15.58 -4.70 -20.18
CA GLN A 102 -16.32 -4.15 -19.05
C GLN A 102 -17.22 -5.17 -18.34
N ASN A 103 -16.98 -6.46 -18.57
CA ASN A 103 -17.70 -7.59 -17.97
C ASN A 103 -16.83 -8.41 -17.00
N ASN A 104 -15.50 -8.40 -17.17
CA ASN A 104 -14.57 -9.03 -16.25
C ASN A 104 -14.27 -8.11 -15.04
N SER A 105 -14.33 -8.66 -13.83
CA SER A 105 -14.10 -7.88 -12.60
C SER A 105 -12.66 -7.37 -12.48
N ASN A 106 -11.66 -8.15 -12.90
CA ASN A 106 -10.24 -7.78 -12.89
C ASN A 106 -9.92 -6.71 -13.93
N SER A 107 -10.50 -6.80 -15.14
CA SER A 107 -10.38 -5.75 -16.16
C SER A 107 -10.92 -4.41 -15.66
N ILE A 108 -12.11 -4.42 -15.04
CA ILE A 108 -12.72 -3.21 -14.45
C ILE A 108 -11.88 -2.68 -13.29
N TYR A 109 -11.40 -3.56 -12.41
CA TYR A 109 -10.52 -3.17 -11.31
C TYR A 109 -9.26 -2.51 -11.84
N LEU A 110 -8.59 -3.13 -12.82
CA LEU A 110 -7.34 -2.62 -13.36
C LEU A 110 -7.53 -1.28 -14.09
N LEU A 111 -8.67 -1.10 -14.76
CA LEU A 111 -9.02 0.22 -15.31
C LEU A 111 -9.17 1.26 -14.20
N GLY A 112 -9.74 0.88 -13.05
CA GLY A 112 -9.79 1.71 -11.85
C GLY A 112 -8.40 2.04 -11.32
N TYR A 113 -7.52 1.05 -11.25
CA TYR A 113 -6.12 1.19 -10.84
C TYR A 113 -5.36 2.17 -11.75
N PHE A 114 -5.53 2.05 -13.08
CA PHE A 114 -4.92 2.95 -14.05
C PHE A 114 -5.40 4.39 -13.87
N ASN A 115 -6.70 4.60 -13.58
CA ASN A 115 -7.23 5.92 -13.24
C ASN A 115 -6.71 6.44 -11.90
N TYR A 116 -6.52 5.56 -10.91
CA TYR A 116 -6.02 5.96 -9.59
C TYR A 116 -4.56 6.45 -9.65
N TYR A 117 -3.70 5.72 -10.36
CA TYR A 117 -2.27 6.01 -10.45
C TYR A 117 -1.85 6.83 -11.68
N GLY A 118 -2.75 7.04 -12.64
CA GLY A 118 -2.47 7.80 -13.87
C GLY A 118 -1.63 7.02 -14.88
N ILE A 119 -1.90 5.71 -15.03
CA ILE A 119 -1.22 4.86 -16.02
C ILE A 119 -1.96 4.99 -17.35
N GLU A 120 -1.32 5.53 -18.39
CA GLU A 120 -1.89 5.83 -19.72
C GLU A 120 -3.06 6.86 -19.74
N VAL A 121 -3.48 7.34 -18.57
CA VAL A 121 -4.56 8.30 -18.38
C VAL A 121 -4.20 9.33 -17.31
N ASN A 122 -4.92 10.45 -17.27
CA ASN A 122 -4.78 11.38 -16.16
C ASN A 122 -5.34 10.78 -14.87
N ILE A 123 -4.71 11.13 -13.74
CA ILE A 123 -5.18 10.73 -12.41
C ILE A 123 -6.64 11.18 -12.22
N ASN A 124 -7.51 10.23 -11.90
CA ASN A 124 -8.92 10.44 -11.63
C ASN A 124 -9.43 9.47 -10.56
N GLN A 125 -9.27 9.86 -9.29
CA GLN A 125 -9.66 9.03 -8.14
C GLN A 125 -11.17 8.82 -8.03
N GLN A 126 -11.99 9.80 -8.45
CA GLN A 126 -13.44 9.64 -8.49
C GLN A 126 -13.85 8.56 -9.52
N ARG A 127 -13.22 8.57 -10.69
CA ARG A 127 -13.44 7.53 -11.69
C ARG A 127 -12.95 6.15 -11.22
N ALA A 128 -11.79 6.10 -10.57
CA ALA A 128 -11.29 4.87 -9.96
C ALA A 128 -12.29 4.30 -8.94
N PHE A 129 -12.85 5.15 -8.08
CA PHE A 129 -13.87 4.76 -7.12
C PHE A 129 -15.10 4.11 -7.78
N GLU A 130 -15.66 4.73 -8.82
CA GLU A 130 -16.81 4.18 -9.57
C GLU A 130 -16.50 2.81 -10.18
N LEU A 131 -15.30 2.66 -10.74
CA LEU A 131 -14.83 1.41 -11.34
C LEU A 131 -14.64 0.33 -10.27
N TYR A 132 -14.06 0.66 -9.13
CA TYR A 132 -13.95 -0.27 -8.01
C TYR A 132 -15.32 -0.68 -7.48
N GLN A 133 -16.30 0.22 -7.40
CA GLN A 133 -17.68 -0.15 -7.04
C GLN A 133 -18.28 -1.15 -8.02
N LYS A 134 -18.05 -0.96 -9.32
CA LYS A 134 -18.52 -1.89 -10.36
C LYS A 134 -17.81 -3.24 -10.26
N SER A 135 -16.50 -3.24 -10.07
CA SER A 135 -15.69 -4.45 -9.92
C SER A 135 -16.05 -5.24 -8.66
N MET A 136 -16.25 -4.57 -7.53
CA MET A 136 -16.72 -5.17 -6.26
C MET A 136 -18.08 -5.86 -6.41
N LYS A 137 -19.03 -5.28 -7.16
CA LYS A 137 -20.32 -5.93 -7.44
C LYS A 137 -20.18 -7.26 -8.18
N LEU A 138 -19.06 -7.45 -8.88
CA LEU A 138 -18.67 -8.70 -9.54
C LEU A 138 -17.74 -9.57 -8.66
N LYS A 139 -17.73 -9.33 -7.34
CA LYS A 139 -16.98 -10.08 -6.32
C LYS A 139 -15.46 -9.95 -6.40
N ASN A 140 -14.95 -8.82 -6.88
CA ASN A 140 -13.51 -8.53 -6.83
C ASN A 140 -13.08 -8.06 -5.43
N HIS A 141 -12.32 -8.88 -4.72
CA HIS A 141 -11.87 -8.56 -3.36
C HIS A 141 -10.82 -7.44 -3.32
N VAL A 142 -10.00 -7.28 -4.37
CA VAL A 142 -9.00 -6.20 -4.43
C VAL A 142 -9.71 -4.85 -4.52
N ALA A 143 -10.71 -4.74 -5.39
CA ALA A 143 -11.55 -3.55 -5.48
C ALA A 143 -12.27 -3.25 -4.16
N GLN A 144 -12.71 -4.28 -3.43
CA GLN A 144 -13.34 -4.11 -2.12
C GLN A 144 -12.36 -3.55 -1.06
N LEU A 145 -11.11 -4.05 -1.03
CA LEU A 145 -10.05 -3.49 -0.17
C LEU A 145 -9.79 -2.01 -0.48
N GLU A 146 -9.69 -1.66 -1.77
CA GLU A 146 -9.47 -0.28 -2.21
C GLU A 146 -10.64 0.62 -1.81
N LEU A 147 -11.89 0.18 -2.01
CA LEU A 147 -13.07 0.96 -1.60
C LEU A 147 -13.09 1.21 -0.09
N ALA A 148 -12.76 0.20 0.72
CA ALA A 148 -12.67 0.37 2.15
C ALA A 148 -11.64 1.46 2.50
N GLU A 149 -10.48 1.45 1.85
CA GLU A 149 -9.45 2.49 2.05
C GLU A 149 -9.91 3.88 1.63
N MET A 150 -10.54 3.99 0.46
CA MET A 150 -11.05 5.26 -0.06
C MET A 150 -12.10 5.85 0.89
N TYR A 151 -12.95 5.02 1.50
CA TYR A 151 -13.92 5.46 2.49
C TYR A 151 -13.31 5.83 3.85
N ILE A 152 -12.19 5.22 4.26
CA ILE A 152 -11.46 5.61 5.48
C ILE A 152 -10.86 7.00 5.30
N TYR A 153 -10.12 7.22 4.22
CA TYR A 153 -9.32 8.42 4.05
C TYR A 153 -10.05 9.54 3.28
N GLY A 154 -11.16 9.23 2.61
CA GLY A 154 -11.88 10.19 1.77
C GLY A 154 -11.15 10.46 0.45
N ILE A 155 -10.56 9.42 -0.16
CA ILE A 155 -9.81 9.54 -1.42
C ILE A 155 -10.80 9.49 -2.57
N GLY A 156 -10.93 10.57 -3.34
CA GLY A 156 -11.89 10.66 -4.45
C GLY A 156 -13.37 10.68 -4.05
N VAL A 157 -13.69 10.52 -2.77
CA VAL A 157 -15.06 10.50 -2.21
C VAL A 157 -15.08 11.03 -0.78
N ASN A 158 -16.27 11.33 -0.24
CA ASN A 158 -16.42 11.64 1.18
C ASN A 158 -16.11 10.42 2.05
N LYS A 159 -15.51 10.67 3.22
CA LYS A 159 -15.31 9.64 4.24
C LYS A 159 -16.63 8.98 4.62
N ASN A 160 -16.62 7.67 4.77
CA ASN A 160 -17.75 6.89 5.26
C ASN A 160 -17.23 5.71 6.09
N HIS A 161 -17.02 5.96 7.38
CA HIS A 161 -16.39 4.97 8.25
C HIS A 161 -17.25 3.72 8.47
N ASP A 162 -18.58 3.85 8.51
CA ASP A 162 -19.48 2.70 8.66
C ASP A 162 -19.35 1.75 7.47
N LYS A 163 -19.35 2.29 6.25
CA LYS A 163 -19.16 1.50 5.03
C LYS A 163 -17.74 0.94 4.91
N ALA A 164 -16.72 1.70 5.31
CA ALA A 164 -15.36 1.18 5.37
C ALA A 164 -15.25 -0.03 6.30
N PHE A 165 -15.87 0.05 7.48
CA PHE A 165 -15.87 -1.01 8.47
C PHE A 165 -16.60 -2.25 7.95
N GLU A 166 -17.80 -2.08 7.37
CA GLU A 166 -18.58 -3.16 6.75
C GLU A 166 -17.77 -3.91 5.69
N LEU A 167 -17.23 -3.19 4.70
CA LEU A 167 -16.46 -3.78 3.60
C LEU A 167 -15.20 -4.50 4.10
N THR A 168 -14.50 -3.92 5.09
CA THR A 168 -13.31 -4.52 5.67
C THR A 168 -13.66 -5.79 6.45
N LYS A 169 -14.75 -5.76 7.23
CA LYS A 169 -15.19 -6.89 8.05
C LYS A 169 -15.56 -8.09 7.20
N GLU A 170 -16.30 -7.90 6.11
CA GLU A 170 -16.66 -8.99 5.19
C GLU A 170 -15.42 -9.73 4.66
N LEU A 171 -14.38 -8.98 4.28
CA LEU A 171 -13.12 -9.56 3.79
C LEU A 171 -12.29 -10.21 4.91
N ALA A 172 -12.33 -9.65 6.11
CA ALA A 172 -11.67 -10.23 7.28
C ALA A 172 -12.32 -11.57 7.67
N ASP A 173 -13.66 -11.65 7.63
CA ASP A 173 -14.42 -12.86 7.96
C ASP A 173 -14.12 -14.04 7.00
N ILE A 174 -13.64 -13.77 5.78
CA ILE A 174 -13.17 -14.79 4.82
C ILE A 174 -11.65 -15.02 4.82
N GLY A 175 -10.91 -14.41 5.74
CA GLY A 175 -9.50 -14.72 5.96
C GLY A 175 -8.50 -13.88 5.16
N ILE A 176 -8.88 -12.73 4.57
CA ILE A 176 -7.94 -11.89 3.79
C ILE A 176 -6.99 -11.14 4.75
N PRO A 177 -5.66 -11.40 4.74
CA PRO A 177 -4.73 -10.86 5.73
C PRO A 177 -4.69 -9.32 5.78
N ASN A 178 -4.78 -8.65 4.62
CA ASN A 178 -4.82 -7.19 4.57
C ASN A 178 -6.06 -6.64 5.29
N ALA A 179 -7.23 -7.25 5.06
CA ALA A 179 -8.48 -6.87 5.68
C ALA A 179 -8.48 -7.16 7.19
N ILE A 180 -7.93 -8.29 7.62
CA ILE A 180 -7.76 -8.64 9.04
C ILE A 180 -6.89 -7.60 9.75
N ASN A 181 -5.78 -7.17 9.15
CA ASN A 181 -5.00 -6.07 9.71
C ASN A 181 -5.83 -4.77 9.76
N LYS A 182 -6.56 -4.45 8.69
CA LYS A 182 -7.35 -3.20 8.60
C LYS A 182 -8.54 -3.18 9.55
N ILE A 183 -9.18 -4.31 9.87
CA ILE A 183 -10.24 -4.36 10.88
C ILE A 183 -9.67 -4.16 12.29
N GLY A 184 -8.45 -4.65 12.56
CA GLY A 184 -7.69 -4.32 13.78
C GLY A 184 -7.48 -2.81 13.94
N TYR A 185 -7.08 -2.14 12.85
CA TYR A 185 -6.94 -0.68 12.78
C TYR A 185 -8.26 0.06 13.01
N CYS A 186 -9.37 -0.47 12.49
CA CYS A 186 -10.70 0.11 12.73
C CYS A 186 -11.09 0.04 14.21
N TYR A 187 -10.85 -1.09 14.89
CA TYR A 187 -11.08 -1.20 16.34
C TYR A 187 -10.11 -0.38 17.18
N GLU A 188 -8.89 -0.13 16.70
CA GLU A 188 -7.94 0.72 17.40
C GLU A 188 -8.39 2.18 17.41
N ASN A 189 -8.87 2.67 16.26
CA ASN A 189 -9.17 4.08 16.02
C ASN A 189 -10.66 4.44 16.09
N GLY A 190 -11.55 3.45 16.26
CA GLY A 190 -13.00 3.67 16.29
C GLY A 190 -13.58 4.04 14.92
N ILE A 191 -13.06 3.43 13.84
CA ILE A 191 -13.53 3.68 12.47
C ILE A 191 -14.73 2.76 12.20
N GLY A 192 -15.94 3.34 12.17
CA GLY A 192 -17.19 2.61 11.93
C GLY A 192 -17.56 1.64 13.06
N THR A 193 -16.88 1.78 14.20
CA THR A 193 -17.05 0.94 15.39
C THR A 193 -16.54 1.66 16.63
N ASN A 194 -16.79 1.11 17.81
CA ASN A 194 -16.20 1.63 19.04
C ASN A 194 -14.77 1.11 19.23
N ILE A 195 -13.91 1.93 19.85
CA ILE A 195 -12.55 1.52 20.20
C ILE A 195 -12.58 0.26 21.06
N ASN A 196 -11.82 -0.77 20.68
CA ASN A 196 -11.74 -2.02 21.42
C ASN A 196 -10.33 -2.63 21.35
N LYS A 197 -9.54 -2.36 22.39
CA LYS A 197 -8.14 -2.81 22.49
C LYS A 197 -7.97 -4.34 22.42
N LYS A 198 -8.91 -5.11 22.98
CA LYS A 198 -8.84 -6.58 22.95
C LYS A 198 -8.99 -7.09 21.51
N LYS A 199 -10.00 -6.57 20.79
CA LYS A 199 -10.19 -6.91 19.37
C LYS A 199 -9.04 -6.42 18.49
N THR A 200 -8.50 -5.22 18.76
CA THR A 200 -7.28 -4.72 18.10
C THR A 200 -6.14 -5.74 18.19
N PHE A 201 -5.85 -6.23 19.41
CA PHE A 201 -4.82 -7.23 19.62
C PHE A 201 -5.12 -8.55 18.90
N GLU A 202 -6.35 -9.06 19.01
CA GLU A 202 -6.76 -10.32 18.38
C GLU A 202 -6.60 -10.29 16.86
N PHE A 203 -7.09 -9.23 16.19
CA PHE A 203 -6.99 -9.10 14.74
C PHE A 203 -5.57 -8.84 14.25
N TYR A 204 -4.79 -7.99 14.93
CA TYR A 204 -3.38 -7.82 14.57
C TYR A 204 -2.57 -9.11 14.76
N LYS A 205 -2.89 -9.89 15.80
CA LYS A 205 -2.28 -11.21 15.99
C LYS A 205 -2.64 -12.16 14.85
N GLU A 206 -3.90 -12.22 14.46
CA GLU A 206 -4.36 -13.06 13.35
C GLU A 206 -3.69 -12.69 12.02
N ALA A 207 -3.64 -11.39 11.69
CA ALA A 207 -2.94 -10.92 10.49
C ALA A 207 -1.44 -11.27 10.52
N ALA A 208 -0.80 -11.15 11.69
CA ALA A 208 0.60 -11.50 11.88
C ALA A 208 0.87 -13.01 11.72
N ASP A 209 -0.04 -13.85 12.21
CA ASP A 209 0.01 -15.31 12.08
C ASP A 209 -0.15 -15.73 10.60
N LEU A 210 -0.89 -14.95 9.79
CA LEU A 210 -1.00 -15.09 8.34
C LEU A 210 0.17 -14.47 7.54
N GLY A 211 1.18 -13.92 8.22
CA GLY A 211 2.40 -13.40 7.59
C GLY A 211 2.29 -11.97 7.05
N ASN A 212 1.19 -11.25 7.31
CA ASN A 212 1.04 -9.86 6.91
C ASN A 212 2.03 -8.97 7.69
N SER A 213 2.93 -8.28 6.99
CA SER A 213 4.01 -7.50 7.63
C SER A 213 3.50 -6.30 8.44
N ASN A 214 2.41 -5.64 7.99
CA ASN A 214 1.73 -4.61 8.78
C ASN A 214 1.09 -5.19 10.05
N GLY A 215 0.45 -6.36 9.95
CA GLY A 215 -0.07 -7.09 11.11
C GLY A 215 1.02 -7.43 12.12
N ILE A 216 2.19 -7.88 11.67
CA ILE A 216 3.35 -8.16 12.54
C ILE A 216 3.85 -6.87 13.22
N ASN A 217 3.98 -5.76 12.48
CA ASN A 217 4.34 -4.45 13.05
C ASN A 217 3.31 -3.98 14.09
N ASN A 218 2.03 -4.13 13.81
CA ASN A 218 0.97 -3.66 14.68
C ASN A 218 0.82 -4.53 15.94
N LEU A 219 1.09 -5.84 15.82
CA LEU A 219 1.19 -6.73 16.97
C LEU A 219 2.41 -6.36 17.84
N ALA A 220 3.54 -6.00 17.23
CA ALA A 220 4.71 -5.49 17.94
C ALA A 220 4.38 -4.23 18.75
N TYR A 221 3.65 -3.29 18.13
CA TYR A 221 3.15 -2.09 18.77
C TYR A 221 2.21 -2.40 19.95
N CYS A 222 1.35 -3.41 19.81
CA CYS A 222 0.48 -3.84 20.91
C CYS A 222 1.27 -4.39 22.10
N HIS A 223 2.27 -5.23 21.87
CA HIS A 223 3.13 -5.74 22.95
C HIS A 223 3.96 -4.62 23.59
N TYR A 224 4.53 -3.72 22.78
CA TYR A 224 5.33 -2.61 23.27
C TYR A 224 4.54 -1.67 24.20
N ASN A 225 3.26 -1.42 23.91
CA ASN A 225 2.40 -0.49 24.66
C ASN A 225 1.36 -1.16 25.58
N GLY A 226 1.23 -2.48 25.58
CA GLY A 226 0.19 -3.19 26.33
C GLY A 226 -1.24 -2.92 25.80
N ILE A 227 -1.42 -2.89 24.47
CA ILE A 227 -2.74 -2.69 23.86
C ILE A 227 -3.42 -4.05 23.71
N GLY A 228 -4.48 -4.28 24.50
CA GLY A 228 -5.20 -5.56 24.50
C GLY A 228 -4.43 -6.72 25.09
N THR A 229 -3.23 -6.46 25.61
CA THR A 229 -2.30 -7.40 26.23
C THR A 229 -1.48 -6.68 27.32
N ILE A 230 -0.59 -7.38 27.99
CA ILE A 230 0.38 -6.78 28.93
C ILE A 230 1.60 -6.23 28.17
N VAL A 231 2.27 -5.23 28.73
CA VAL A 231 3.50 -4.67 28.15
C VAL A 231 4.60 -5.75 28.13
N ASP A 232 5.15 -5.99 26.94
CA ASP A 232 6.28 -6.87 26.69
C ASP A 232 7.16 -6.27 25.59
N LYS A 233 8.14 -5.46 25.99
CA LYS A 233 9.02 -4.76 25.06
C LYS A 233 9.96 -5.70 24.30
N GLN A 234 10.41 -6.78 24.93
CA GLN A 234 11.25 -7.79 24.25
C GLN A 234 10.47 -8.47 23.14
N LYS A 235 9.21 -8.86 23.40
CA LYS A 235 8.35 -9.43 22.36
C LYS A 235 8.05 -8.43 21.25
N GLY A 236 7.80 -7.17 21.60
CA GLY A 236 7.66 -6.07 20.65
C GLY A 236 8.89 -5.93 19.75
N PHE A 237 10.10 -5.93 20.33
CA PHE A 237 11.35 -5.88 19.59
C PHE A 237 11.49 -7.03 18.58
N GLU A 238 11.28 -8.27 19.00
CA GLU A 238 11.39 -9.43 18.10
C GLU A 238 10.39 -9.36 16.93
N LEU A 239 9.18 -8.88 17.19
CA LEU A 239 8.17 -8.70 16.15
C LEU A 239 8.50 -7.54 15.20
N TYR A 240 8.96 -6.39 15.71
CA TYR A 240 9.44 -5.31 14.84
C TYR A 240 10.62 -5.77 13.98
N LYS A 241 11.57 -6.53 14.55
CA LYS A 241 12.67 -7.13 13.80
C LYS A 241 12.18 -8.07 12.70
N LYS A 242 11.18 -8.92 13.00
CA LYS A 242 10.54 -9.80 12.01
C LYS A 242 9.90 -8.99 10.87
N ALA A 243 9.09 -7.97 11.17
CA ALA A 243 8.45 -7.12 10.16
C ALA A 243 9.47 -6.29 9.36
N ALA A 244 10.52 -5.79 10.01
CA ALA A 244 11.58 -5.03 9.36
C ALA A 244 12.36 -5.87 8.33
N ASN A 245 12.60 -7.15 8.63
CA ASN A 245 13.19 -8.12 7.70
C ASN A 245 12.26 -8.45 6.52
N LEU A 246 10.95 -8.34 6.71
CA LEU A 246 9.94 -8.37 5.63
C LEU A 246 9.81 -7.04 4.88
N LYS A 247 10.80 -6.15 5.05
CA LYS A 247 10.88 -4.82 4.43
C LYS A 247 9.77 -3.84 4.83
N ASN A 248 9.05 -4.08 5.92
CA ASN A 248 8.08 -3.11 6.42
C ASN A 248 8.82 -1.84 6.91
N ASP A 249 8.59 -0.71 6.24
CA ASP A 249 9.30 0.55 6.45
C ASP A 249 9.00 1.17 7.82
N LEU A 250 7.76 1.06 8.29
CA LEU A 250 7.35 1.50 9.63
C LEU A 250 8.02 0.64 10.72
N ALA A 251 8.08 -0.68 10.55
CA ALA A 251 8.76 -1.56 11.48
C ALA A 251 10.27 -1.31 11.51
N GLN A 252 10.90 -1.03 10.36
CA GLN A 252 12.31 -0.62 10.31
C GLN A 252 12.55 0.66 11.11
N TYR A 253 11.67 1.65 10.99
CA TYR A 253 11.75 2.87 11.81
C TYR A 253 11.57 2.59 13.29
N ASN A 254 10.56 1.80 13.67
CA ASN A 254 10.29 1.46 15.07
C ASN A 254 11.43 0.65 15.69
N LEU A 255 12.00 -0.30 14.95
CA LEU A 255 13.17 -1.05 15.36
C LEU A 255 14.39 -0.15 15.55
N ALA A 256 14.62 0.78 14.62
CA ALA A 256 15.69 1.77 14.73
C ALA A 256 15.53 2.63 16.00
N PHE A 257 14.31 3.07 16.30
CA PHE A 257 14.00 3.84 17.50
C PHE A 257 14.22 3.04 18.79
N MET A 258 13.90 1.74 18.81
CA MET A 258 14.19 0.89 19.96
C MET A 258 15.71 0.75 20.19
N TYR A 259 16.49 0.57 19.12
CA TYR A 259 17.95 0.55 19.23
C TYR A 259 18.53 1.91 19.65
N GLU A 260 17.96 3.02 19.19
CA GLU A 260 18.42 4.37 19.56
C GLU A 260 18.18 4.66 21.05
N THR A 261 17.06 4.20 21.58
CA THR A 261 16.62 4.55 22.95
C THR A 261 16.99 3.50 24.00
N GLY A 262 17.42 2.31 23.60
CA GLY A 262 17.62 1.18 24.52
C GLY A 262 16.33 0.76 25.26
N ASN A 263 15.15 1.07 24.71
CA ASN A 263 13.90 0.86 25.44
C ASN A 263 13.44 -0.60 25.38
N GLY A 264 13.86 -1.40 26.36
CA GLY A 264 13.54 -2.83 26.45
C GLY A 264 14.54 -3.74 25.76
N ILE A 265 15.65 -3.18 25.24
CA ILE A 265 16.82 -3.86 24.70
C ILE A 265 18.08 -3.02 25.00
N GLU A 266 19.27 -3.54 24.72
CA GLU A 266 20.49 -2.73 24.79
C GLU A 266 20.52 -1.67 23.69
N GLU A 267 20.93 -0.45 24.03
CA GLU A 267 21.11 0.64 23.07
C GLU A 267 22.18 0.28 22.04
N ASN A 268 21.93 0.58 20.76
CA ASN A 268 22.88 0.37 19.69
C ASN A 268 22.67 1.39 18.55
N ILE A 269 23.42 2.49 18.61
CA ILE A 269 23.30 3.59 17.63
C ILE A 269 23.65 3.14 16.20
N GLU A 270 24.60 2.22 16.01
CA GLU A 270 24.95 1.71 14.68
C GLU A 270 23.77 0.97 14.04
N GLN A 271 23.08 0.12 14.81
CA GLN A 271 21.87 -0.57 14.36
C GLN A 271 20.73 0.42 14.14
N ALA A 272 20.57 1.43 15.00
CA ALA A 272 19.57 2.48 14.79
C ALA A 272 19.77 3.19 13.45
N VAL A 273 20.99 3.67 13.16
CA VAL A 273 21.34 4.32 11.89
C VAL A 273 21.10 3.39 10.71
N TYR A 274 21.50 2.11 10.82
CA TYR A 274 21.26 1.12 9.76
C TYR A 274 19.78 0.99 9.41
N TRP A 275 18.93 0.79 10.41
CA TRP A 275 17.49 0.59 10.19
C TRP A 275 16.76 1.87 9.78
N TYR A 276 17.17 3.05 10.29
CA TYR A 276 16.67 4.32 9.79
C TYR A 276 17.00 4.53 8.31
N LYS A 277 18.22 4.18 7.85
CA LYS A 277 18.58 4.24 6.43
C LYS A 277 17.67 3.35 5.58
N LYS A 278 17.43 2.11 6.01
CA LYS A 278 16.53 1.19 5.30
C LYS A 278 15.10 1.71 5.18
N SER A 279 14.55 2.26 6.27
CA SER A 279 13.21 2.87 6.26
C SER A 279 13.15 4.12 5.36
N ALA A 280 14.19 4.97 5.40
CA ALA A 280 14.28 6.18 4.61
C ALA A 280 14.44 5.93 3.10
N GLU A 281 15.18 4.88 2.71
CA GLU A 281 15.35 4.41 1.33
C GLU A 281 14.01 4.00 0.69
N GLN A 282 13.05 3.57 1.52
CA GLN A 282 11.68 3.22 1.09
C GLN A 282 10.72 4.43 1.08
N GLY A 283 11.20 5.61 1.47
CA GLY A 283 10.42 6.86 1.43
C GLY A 283 9.77 7.27 2.75
N TYR A 284 10.03 6.56 3.86
CA TYR A 284 9.41 6.89 5.14
C TYR A 284 9.95 8.22 5.70
N LEU A 285 9.11 9.27 5.70
CA LEU A 285 9.53 10.65 5.99
C LEU A 285 10.13 10.82 7.39
N ASN A 286 9.58 10.15 8.41
CA ASN A 286 10.12 10.26 9.76
C ASN A 286 11.54 9.69 9.85
N ALA A 287 11.84 8.61 9.12
CA ALA A 287 13.20 8.08 9.03
C ALA A 287 14.13 9.06 8.31
N GLN A 288 13.69 9.63 7.19
CA GLN A 288 14.47 10.64 6.45
C GLN A 288 14.78 11.87 7.31
N ASN A 289 13.81 12.36 8.07
CA ASN A 289 13.99 13.48 8.98
C ASN A 289 14.92 13.12 10.14
N LYS A 290 14.76 11.93 10.71
CA LYS A 290 15.63 11.44 11.78
C LYS A 290 17.10 11.38 11.34
N LEU A 291 17.38 10.86 10.15
CA LEU A 291 18.74 10.81 9.59
C LEU A 291 19.36 12.20 9.37
N LYS A 292 18.55 13.23 9.07
CA LYS A 292 19.04 14.62 8.95
C LYS A 292 19.40 15.23 10.31
N MET A 293 18.78 14.75 11.39
CA MET A 293 18.99 15.24 12.75
C MET A 293 20.13 14.52 13.48
N LEU A 294 20.46 13.29 13.08
CA LEU A 294 21.57 12.56 13.68
C LEU A 294 22.89 13.29 13.34
N PRO A 295 23.75 13.58 14.35
CA PRO A 295 25.06 14.15 14.08
C PRO A 295 25.80 13.22 13.12
N LYS A 296 26.48 13.78 12.11
CA LYS A 296 27.30 13.00 11.18
C LYS A 296 28.35 12.25 12.00
N LEU A 297 28.17 10.95 12.15
CA LEU A 297 29.15 10.01 12.71
C LEU A 297 30.34 9.89 11.76
#